data_AF-A0ABC8BTW5-F1
#
_entry.id   AF-A0ABC8BTW5-F1
#
_cell.length_a   1.000
_cell.length_b   1.000
_cell.length_c   1.000
_cell.angle_alpha   90.00
_cell.angle_beta   90.00
_cell.angle_gamma   90.00
#
_symmetry.space_group_name_H-M   'P 1'
#
loop_
_entity.id
_entity.type
_entity.pdbx_description
1 polymer ?
#
loop_
_entity_poly.entity_id
_entity_poly.type
_entity_poly.pdbx_seq_one_letter_code
_entity_poly.pdbx_strand_id
1 'polypeptide(L)' 'MKRTPDLSTATWRKSSYSDGGDNNCVEIADGYPGLVPVRDSKVPAGPALVIAAPAWTTFIDNVRKG' A
#
# COMPACT_ATOMS: atom_id res chain seq x y z
N MET A 1 -19.78 -4.34 9.16
CA MET A 1 -19.04 -3.19 9.72
C MET A 1 -17.64 -3.17 9.12
N LYS A 2 -17.36 -2.26 8.18
CA LYS A 2 -15.98 -2.03 7.72
C LYS A 2 -15.33 -1.07 8.72
N ARG A 3 -14.66 -1.61 9.74
CA ARG A 3 -13.75 -0.80 10.57
C ARG A 3 -12.51 -0.57 9.72
N THR A 4 -12.40 0.61 9.13
CA THR A 4 -11.15 1.04 8.50
C THR A 4 -10.10 1.11 9.63
N PRO A 5 -8.95 0.43 9.51
CA PRO A 5 -7.90 0.55 10.50
C PRO A 5 -7.47 2.02 10.63
N ASP A 6 -7.11 2.44 11.84
CA ASP A 6 -6.48 3.75 12.02
C ASP A 6 -5.08 3.71 11.40
N LEU A 7 -4.84 4.59 10.43
CA LEU A 7 -3.58 4.69 9.69
C LEU A 7 -2.76 5.92 10.10
N SER A 8 -3.22 6.68 11.11
CA SER A 8 -2.57 7.92 11.57
C SER A 8 -1.11 7.71 12.00
N THR A 9 -0.81 6.52 12.54
CA THR A 9 0.54 6.12 12.99
C THR A 9 1.19 5.07 12.08
N ALA A 10 0.68 4.89 10.86
CA ALA A 10 1.22 3.91 9.92
C ALA A 10 2.66 4.25 9.50
N THR A 11 3.55 3.27 9.53
CA THR A 11 4.90 3.39 8.96
C THR A 11 4.84 3.06 7.47
N TRP A 12 4.91 4.10 6.64
CA TRP A 12 4.86 3.97 5.19
C TRP A 12 6.23 3.64 4.59
N ARG A 13 6.26 2.68 3.68
CA ARG A 13 7.46 2.21 3.00
C ARG A 13 7.30 2.32 1.50
N LYS A 14 8.31 2.92 0.86
CA LYS A 14 8.49 2.93 -0.59
C LYS A 14 9.24 1.68 -1.05
N SER A 15 9.07 1.29 -2.31
CA SER A 15 9.86 0.21 -2.92
C SER A 15 11.35 0.59 -2.95
N SER A 16 12.26 -0.37 -2.90
CA SER A 16 13.70 -0.12 -3.15
C SER A 16 14.00 0.07 -4.65
N TYR A 17 13.09 -0.30 -5.54
CA TYR A 17 13.21 -0.06 -6.99
C TYR A 17 12.83 1.38 -7.39
N SER A 18 12.57 2.24 -6.40
CA SER A 18 12.05 3.59 -6.55
C SER A 18 13.12 4.69 -6.56
N ASP A 19 14.40 4.37 -6.42
CA ASP A 19 15.50 5.35 -6.32
C ASP A 19 15.78 6.16 -7.62
N GLY A 20 15.00 5.96 -8.69
CA GLY A 20 15.22 6.55 -10.01
C GLY A 20 14.49 7.88 -10.33
N GLY A 21 13.90 8.60 -9.36
CA GLY A 21 13.34 9.95 -9.55
C GLY A 21 11.88 10.19 -9.08
N ASP A 22 11.22 11.23 -9.61
CA ASP A 22 9.86 11.76 -9.27
C ASP A 22 8.67 10.80 -9.50
N ASN A 23 8.93 9.51 -9.73
CA ASN A 23 7.98 8.55 -10.28
C ASN A 23 7.38 7.59 -9.23
N ASN A 24 7.55 7.90 -7.94
CA ASN A 24 7.11 7.03 -6.85
C ASN A 24 5.69 7.36 -6.42
N CYS A 25 4.70 6.85 -7.15
CA CYS A 25 3.29 7.18 -6.92
C CYS A 25 2.60 6.30 -5.85
N VAL A 26 3.28 5.33 -5.24
CA VAL A 26 2.66 4.44 -4.24
C VAL A 26 3.56 4.12 -3.04
N GLU A 27 2.97 4.07 -1.85
CA GLU A 27 3.58 3.57 -0.62
C GLU A 27 2.67 2.52 0.02
N ILE A 28 3.25 1.57 0.75
CA ILE A 28 2.50 0.58 1.54
C ILE A 28 2.89 0.64 3.01
N ALA A 29 1.97 0.25 3.89
CA ALA A 29 2.24 0.19 5.33
C ALA A 29 2.28 -1.25 5.85
N ASP A 30 3.31 -1.58 6.61
CA ASP A 30 3.41 -2.84 7.34
C ASP A 30 2.74 -2.74 8.72
N GLY A 31 2.60 -3.87 9.42
CA GLY A 31 2.08 -3.89 10.80
C GLY A 31 0.56 -3.95 10.92
N TYR A 32 -0.16 -4.19 9.82
CA TYR A 32 -1.61 -4.38 9.79
C TYR A 32 -1.95 -5.85 9.47
N PRO A 33 -2.17 -6.72 10.47
CA PRO A 33 -2.43 -8.15 10.22
C PRO A 33 -3.62 -8.36 9.27
N GLY A 34 -3.39 -9.09 8.19
CA GLY A 34 -4.41 -9.42 7.20
C GLY A 34 -4.80 -8.28 6.26
N LEU A 35 -4.16 -7.12 6.34
CA LEU A 35 -4.44 -5.95 5.51
C LEU A 35 -3.17 -5.40 4.88
N VAL A 36 -3.33 -4.74 3.74
CA VAL A 36 -2.28 -4.03 3.02
C VAL A 36 -2.81 -2.63 2.72
N PRO A 37 -2.54 -1.65 3.59
CA PRO A 37 -2.81 -0.25 3.30
C PRO A 37 -1.87 0.25 2.19
N VAL A 38 -2.45 0.92 1.21
CA VAL A 38 -1.75 1.50 0.05
C VAL A 38 -2.17 2.95 -0.10
N ARG A 39 -1.23 3.89 -0.27
CA ARG A 39 -1.55 5.29 -0.54
C ARG A 39 -0.72 5.86 -1.68
N ASP A 40 -1.16 7.01 -2.19
CA ASP A 40 -0.39 7.81 -3.12
C ASP A 40 0.68 8.63 -2.38
N SER A 41 1.96 8.43 -2.71
CA SER A 41 3.07 9.17 -2.09
C SER A 41 2.99 10.68 -2.37
N LYS A 42 2.36 11.09 -3.48
CA LYS A 42 2.21 12.50 -3.88
C LYS A 42 1.10 13.21 -3.11
N VAL A 43 0.15 12.44 -2.57
CA VAL A 43 -0.97 12.95 -1.77
C VAL A 43 -1.03 12.18 -0.44
N PRO A 44 0.00 12.32 0.43
CA PRO A 44 0.14 11.49 1.64
C PRO A 44 -0.95 11.76 2.70
N ALA A 45 -1.61 12.93 2.63
CA ALA A 45 -2.78 13.29 3.44
C ALA A 45 -4.12 12.85 2.82
N GLY A 46 -4.07 12.29 1.61
CA GLY A 46 -5.24 11.75 0.91
C GLY A 46 -5.68 10.39 1.47
N PRO A 47 -6.79 9.84 0.96
CA PRO A 47 -7.30 8.56 1.40
C PRO A 47 -6.36 7.41 1.01
N ALA A 48 -6.18 6.45 1.92
CA ALA A 48 -5.50 5.20 1.64
C ALA A 48 -6.51 4.10 1.27
N LEU A 49 -6.11 3.23 0.34
CA LEU A 49 -6.82 1.99 0.03
C LEU A 49 -6.42 0.91 1.03
N VAL A 50 -7.40 0.23 1.62
CA VAL A 50 -7.16 -0.88 2.54
C VAL A 50 -7.57 -2.17 1.87
N ILE A 51 -6.58 -2.96 1.47
CA ILE A 51 -6.77 -4.19 0.69
C ILE A 51 -6.59 -5.38 1.62
N ALA A 52 -7.41 -6.42 1.51
CA ALA A 52 -7.20 -7.66 2.26
C ALA A 52 -5.95 -8.38 1.75
N ALA A 53 -5.10 -8.89 2.65
CA ALA A 53 -3.85 -9.56 2.30
C ALA A 53 -4.02 -10.69 1.25
N PRO A 54 -5.06 -11.55 1.30
CA PRO A 54 -5.26 -12.56 0.26
C PRO A 54 -5.50 -11.96 -1.13
N ALA A 55 -6.28 -10.87 -1.21
CA ALA A 55 -6.55 -10.18 -2.46
C ALA A 55 -5.29 -9.49 -3.01
N TRP A 56 -4.47 -8.92 -2.12
CA TRP A 56 -3.18 -8.34 -2.49
C TRP A 56 -2.23 -9.40 -3.07
N THR A 57 -2.12 -10.56 -2.44
CA THR A 57 -1.33 -11.69 -2.96
C THR A 57 -1.80 -12.11 -4.36
N THR A 58 -3.11 -12.32 -4.53
CA THR A 58 -3.67 -12.67 -5.84
C THR A 58 -3.40 -11.60 -6.89
N PHE A 59 -3.49 -10.32 -6.54
CA PHE A 59 -3.15 -9.22 -7.45
C PHE A 59 -1.70 -9.30 -7.92
N ILE A 60 -0.74 -9.43 -6.99
CA ILE A 60 0.69 -9.53 -7.32
C ILE A 60 0.99 -10.76 -8.15
N ASP A 61 0.39 -11.91 -7.83
CA ASP A 61 0.57 -13.15 -8.59
C ASP A 61 0.11 -13.01 -10.04
N ASN A 62 -0.97 -12.25 -10.30
CA ASN A 62 -1.43 -11.99 -11.66
C ASN A 62 -0.54 -10.97 -12.38
N VAL A 63 -0.13 -9.88 -11.71
CA VAL A 63 0.79 -8.88 -12.29
C VAL A 63 2.13 -9.50 -12.71
N ARG A 64 2.63 -10.50 -11.96
CA ARG A 64 3.86 -11.22 -12.31
C ARG A 64 3.73 -12.12 -13.54
N LYS A 65 2.51 -12.54 -13.88
CA LYS A 65 2.25 -13.47 -14.99
C LYS A 65 2.07 -12.77 -16.34
N GLY A 66 1.85 -11.46 -16.35
CA GLY A 66 1.65 -10.65 -17.56
C GLY A 66 0.18 -10.39 -17.85
#